data_AF-A0A059WVC0-F1
#
_entry.id   AF-A0A059WVC0-F1
#
_cell.length_a   1.000
_cell.length_b   1.000
_cell.length_c   1.000
_cell.angle_alpha   90.00
_cell.angle_beta   90.00
_cell.angle_gamma   90.00
#
_symmetry.space_group_name_H-M   'P 1'
#
loop_
_entity.id
_entity.type
_entity.pdbx_description
1 polymer ?
#
loop_
_entity_poly.entity_id
_entity_poly.type
_entity_poly.pdbx_seq_one_letter_code
_entity_poly.pdbx_strand_id
1 'polypeptide(L)'
;MEEAFDQATILAAVDHALRESLLGYAEQLPPTLIQMGKMALSSPGKVMYETLLLPADDGEAQATLTPRWPLYVIACYRAAVGREGRDTWKEAVPAAVAVEIAMAAADLLDEIADDDPSLIVRHYGPGQALNTANLMLVMAQQVLLKAARRANGERALDALGALQEMLVDAAVGQHL
;
A
#
# COMPACT_ATOMS: atom_id res chain seq x y z
N MET A 1 -5.73 -18.04 26.18
CA MET A 1 -5.54 -16.58 26.11
C MET A 1 -5.36 -16.25 24.64
N GLU A 2 -6.37 -15.68 23.99
CA GLU A 2 -6.23 -15.19 22.61
C GLU A 2 -5.23 -14.03 22.63
N GLU A 3 -4.09 -14.19 21.95
CA GLU A 3 -3.22 -13.04 21.68
C GLU A 3 -3.99 -12.10 20.76
N ALA A 4 -4.39 -10.96 21.31
CA ALA A 4 -5.07 -9.91 20.57
C ALA A 4 -4.25 -9.55 19.33
N PHE A 5 -4.93 -9.42 18.20
CA PHE A 5 -4.36 -8.95 16.94
C PHE A 5 -3.90 -7.49 17.15
N ASP A 6 -2.62 -7.29 17.51
CA ASP A 6 -2.05 -5.98 17.76
C ASP A 6 -1.86 -5.20 16.45
N GLN A 7 -2.95 -4.56 16.03
CA GLN A 7 -3.02 -3.76 14.82
C GLN A 7 -1.99 -2.63 14.84
N ALA A 8 -1.74 -2.02 16.00
CA ALA A 8 -0.81 -0.89 16.10
C ALA A 8 0.62 -1.31 15.74
N THR A 9 1.09 -2.43 16.30
CA THR A 9 2.41 -2.98 15.97
C THR A 9 2.52 -3.37 14.49
N ILE A 10 1.47 -3.98 13.93
CA ILE A 10 1.44 -4.37 12.52
C ILE A 10 1.53 -3.13 11.62
N LEU A 11 0.70 -2.12 11.88
CA LEU A 11 0.63 -0.91 11.08
C LEU A 11 1.92 -0.10 11.16
N ALA A 12 2.58 -0.05 12.33
CA ALA A 12 3.89 0.57 12.48
C ALA A 12 4.96 -0.13 11.63
N ALA A 13 4.96 -1.46 11.57
CA ALA A 13 5.89 -2.21 10.73
C ALA A 13 5.63 -1.98 9.23
N VAL A 14 4.36 -1.88 8.83
CA VAL A 14 3.98 -1.58 7.45
C VAL A 14 4.34 -0.14 7.07
N ASP A 15 4.06 0.85 7.91
CA ASP A 15 4.48 2.26 7.70
C ASP A 15 5.99 2.36 7.53
N HIS A 16 6.76 1.70 8.40
CA HIS A 16 8.21 1.66 8.29
C HIS A 16 8.67 1.08 6.94
N ALA A 17 8.11 -0.08 6.54
CA ALA A 17 8.47 -0.73 5.29
C ALA A 17 8.02 0.05 4.03
N LEU A 18 6.90 0.79 4.10
CA LEU A 18 6.46 1.71 3.05
C LEU A 18 7.46 2.86 2.86
N ARG A 19 7.91 3.47 3.97
CA ARG A 19 8.92 4.53 3.94
C ARG A 19 10.24 4.04 3.37
N GLU A 20 10.71 2.86 3.80
CA GLU A 20 11.91 2.24 3.23
C GLU A 20 11.75 1.96 1.73
N SER A 21 10.57 1.51 1.30
CA SER A 21 10.30 1.25 -0.11
C SER A 21 10.35 2.52 -0.96
N LEU A 22 9.76 3.63 -0.49
CA LEU A 22 9.85 4.94 -1.15
C LEU A 22 11.28 5.48 -1.17
N LEU A 23 11.95 5.49 -0.02
CA LEU A 23 13.31 6.04 0.12
C LEU A 23 14.36 5.19 -0.61
N GLY A 24 14.10 3.90 -0.82
CA GLY A 24 14.96 3.03 -1.63
C GLY A 24 15.10 3.47 -3.09
N TYR A 25 14.27 4.40 -3.56
CA TYR A 25 14.36 5.02 -4.89
C TYR A 25 14.86 6.48 -4.85
N ALA A 26 15.28 6.99 -3.69
CA ALA A 26 15.62 8.41 -3.52
C ALA A 26 16.74 8.91 -4.43
N GLU A 27 17.70 8.04 -4.77
CA GLU A 27 18.81 8.38 -5.66
C GLU A 27 18.48 8.16 -7.15
N GLN A 28 17.38 7.48 -7.45
CA GLN A 28 17.01 7.06 -8.81
C GLN A 28 15.87 7.89 -9.39
N LEU A 29 15.03 8.47 -8.54
CA LEU A 29 13.83 9.20 -8.93
C LEU A 29 13.97 10.70 -8.63
N PRO A 30 13.35 11.56 -9.44
CA PRO A 30 13.10 12.95 -9.08
C PRO A 30 12.43 13.06 -7.69
N PRO A 31 12.85 14.03 -6.85
CA PRO A 31 12.24 14.25 -5.54
C PRO A 31 10.72 14.46 -5.58
N THR A 32 10.22 15.03 -6.68
CA THR A 32 8.80 15.26 -6.93
C THR A 32 8.01 13.95 -6.99
N LEU A 33 8.51 12.90 -7.65
CA LEU A 33 7.82 11.61 -7.71
C LEU A 33 7.76 10.91 -6.34
N ILE A 34 8.81 11.06 -5.53
CA ILE A 34 8.83 10.54 -4.15
C ILE A 34 7.81 11.28 -3.29
N GLN A 35 7.71 12.61 -3.46
CA GLN A 35 6.72 13.42 -2.77
C GLN A 35 5.29 13.03 -3.18
N MET A 36 5.04 12.81 -4.48
CA MET A 36 3.73 12.38 -4.98
C MET A 36 3.36 10.99 -4.44
N GLY A 37 4.28 10.02 -4.46
CA GLY A 37 4.05 8.69 -3.89
C GLY A 37 3.78 8.74 -2.38
N LYS A 38 4.50 9.61 -1.65
CA LYS A 38 4.23 9.86 -0.22
C LYS A 38 2.85 10.46 0.00
N MET A 39 2.45 11.43 -0.83
CA MET A 39 1.11 12.02 -0.76
C MET A 39 0.03 10.96 -1.00
N ALA A 40 0.17 10.12 -2.03
CA ALA A 40 -0.80 9.07 -2.34
C ALA A 40 -0.95 8.07 -1.18
N LEU A 41 0.17 7.66 -0.57
CA LEU A 41 0.17 6.77 0.60
C LEU A 41 -0.25 7.45 1.91
N SER A 42 -0.42 8.78 1.89
CA SER A 42 -0.92 9.57 3.03
C SER A 42 -2.35 10.06 2.80
N SER A 43 -3.06 9.57 1.78
CA SER A 43 -4.48 9.87 1.56
C SER A 43 -5.37 9.22 2.63
N PRO A 44 -6.60 9.73 2.88
CA PRO A 44 -7.52 9.14 3.85
C PRO A 44 -7.67 7.63 3.67
N GLY A 45 -7.58 6.88 4.77
CA GLY A 45 -7.67 5.42 4.78
C GLY A 45 -6.38 4.66 4.49
N LYS A 46 -5.30 5.35 4.07
CA LYS A 46 -3.98 4.76 3.88
C LYS A 46 -3.19 4.70 5.18
N VAL A 47 -2.21 3.80 5.23
CA VAL A 47 -1.39 3.57 6.43
C VAL A 47 -0.63 4.84 6.87
N MET A 48 -0.13 5.67 5.95
CA MET A 48 0.65 6.86 6.31
C MET A 48 -0.22 8.08 6.67
N TYR A 49 -1.55 7.97 6.60
CA TYR A 49 -2.49 9.05 6.92
C TYR A 49 -2.37 9.51 8.38
N GLU A 50 -2.29 8.58 9.33
CA GLU A 50 -2.22 8.89 10.77
C GLU A 50 -0.86 9.46 11.20
N THR A 51 0.17 9.42 10.35
CA THR A 51 1.45 10.09 10.63
C THR A 51 1.42 11.59 10.30
N LEU A 52 0.29 12.11 9.82
CA LEU A 52 0.03 13.51 9.50
C LEU A 52 -1.24 14.02 10.23
N LEU A 53 -1.31 13.83 11.56
CA LEU A 53 -2.32 14.55 12.36
C LEU A 53 -1.95 16.04 12.44
N LEU A 54 -2.42 16.82 11.47
CA LEU A 54 -2.78 18.22 11.71
C LEU A 54 -3.87 18.25 12.79
N PRO A 55 -3.94 19.29 13.64
CA PRO A 55 -4.96 19.37 14.68
C PRO A 55 -6.35 19.31 14.02
N ALA A 56 -7.18 18.41 14.53
CA ALA A 56 -8.54 18.22 14.06
C ALA A 56 -9.32 19.53 14.17
N ASP A 57 -9.87 20.00 13.05
CA ASP A 57 -11.00 20.91 13.09
C ASP A 57 -12.24 20.08 13.39
N ASP A 58 -13.09 20.56 14.30
CA ASP A 58 -14.17 19.83 14.97
C ASP A 58 -15.40 19.54 14.07
N GLY A 59 -15.15 19.19 12.81
CA GLY A 59 -16.14 19.27 11.74
C GLY A 59 -16.25 18.08 10.81
N GLU A 60 -15.73 16.89 11.12
CA GLU A 60 -16.04 15.67 10.35
C GLU A 60 -15.69 14.39 11.13
N ALA A 61 -16.60 13.99 12.04
CA ALA A 61 -16.60 12.66 12.65
C ALA A 61 -17.06 11.59 11.64
N GLN A 62 -16.33 11.48 10.52
CA GLN A 62 -16.40 10.42 9.52
C GLN A 62 -15.01 9.80 9.28
N ALA A 63 -14.19 9.71 10.34
CA ALA A 63 -13.12 8.70 10.45
C ALA A 63 -13.73 7.26 10.58
N THR A 64 -14.76 6.98 9.80
CA THR A 64 -15.55 5.77 9.76
C THR A 64 -14.84 4.74 8.89
N LEU A 65 -14.17 3.80 9.55
CA LEU A 65 -13.97 2.42 9.07
C LEU A 65 -13.36 2.24 7.67
N THR A 66 -12.43 3.08 7.23
CA THR A 66 -11.73 2.79 5.98
C THR A 66 -10.86 1.53 6.19
N PRO A 67 -11.09 0.46 5.41
CA PRO A 67 -10.37 -0.80 5.59
C PRO A 67 -8.88 -0.59 5.29
N ARG A 68 -8.02 -0.91 6.27
CA ARG A 68 -6.57 -0.95 6.05
C ARG A 68 -6.20 -2.28 5.43
N TRP A 69 -6.02 -2.30 4.11
CA TRP A 69 -5.65 -3.50 3.33
C TRP A 69 -4.52 -4.34 3.96
N PRO A 70 -3.45 -3.74 4.52
CA PRO A 70 -2.38 -4.50 5.18
C PRO A 70 -2.85 -5.41 6.30
N LEU A 71 -3.87 -4.98 7.08
CA LEU A 71 -4.42 -5.80 8.15
C LEU A 71 -5.12 -7.05 7.62
N TYR A 72 -5.84 -6.94 6.50
CA TYR A 72 -6.50 -8.07 5.86
C TYR A 72 -5.48 -9.07 5.32
N VAL A 73 -4.44 -8.60 4.63
CA VAL A 73 -3.36 -9.47 4.12
C VAL A 73 -2.72 -10.27 5.25
N ILE A 74 -2.39 -9.60 6.36
CA ILE A 74 -1.76 -10.24 7.51
C ILE A 74 -2.72 -11.19 8.23
N ALA A 75 -4.00 -10.83 8.35
CA ALA A 75 -5.03 -11.71 8.92
C ALA A 75 -5.20 -12.99 8.08
N CYS A 76 -5.30 -12.86 6.75
CA CYS A 76 -5.38 -13.99 5.82
C CYS A 76 -4.15 -14.91 5.93
N TYR A 77 -2.96 -14.34 5.94
CA TYR A 77 -1.73 -15.12 6.11
C TYR A 77 -1.73 -15.89 7.43
N ARG A 78 -2.02 -15.22 8.56
CA ARG A 78 -2.11 -15.87 9.88
C ARG A 78 -3.15 -16.98 9.92
N ALA A 79 -4.28 -16.80 9.24
CA ALA A 79 -5.31 -17.83 9.15
C ALA A 79 -4.82 -19.05 8.35
N ALA A 80 -4.01 -18.86 7.31
CA ALA A 80 -3.50 -19.92 6.46
C ALA A 80 -2.35 -20.72 7.08
N VAL A 81 -1.39 -20.06 7.75
CA VAL A 81 -0.20 -20.73 8.32
C VAL A 81 -0.40 -21.21 9.76
N GLY A 82 -1.49 -20.81 10.42
CA GLY A 82 -1.76 -21.12 11.81
C GLY A 82 -0.97 -20.26 12.80
N ARG A 83 -0.96 -20.66 14.08
CA ARG A 83 -0.30 -19.93 15.18
C ARG A 83 1.13 -20.42 15.39
N GLU A 84 1.98 -20.30 14.38
CA GLU A 84 3.41 -20.54 14.56
C GLU A 84 4.06 -19.25 15.08
N GLY A 85 4.59 -19.22 16.31
CA GLY A 85 5.39 -18.09 16.84
C GLY A 85 4.72 -16.70 16.94
N ARG A 86 5.33 -15.79 17.71
CA ARG A 86 4.82 -14.41 17.86
C ARG A 86 5.08 -13.51 16.64
N ASP A 87 6.02 -13.89 15.79
CA ASP A 87 6.59 -13.03 14.75
C ASP A 87 6.34 -13.51 13.31
N THR A 88 5.61 -14.60 13.10
CA THR A 88 5.36 -15.15 11.75
C THR A 88 4.58 -14.22 10.84
N TRP A 89 3.72 -13.37 11.40
CA TRP A 89 3.03 -12.33 10.64
C TRP A 89 3.99 -11.39 9.88
N LYS A 90 5.24 -11.25 10.34
CA LYS A 90 6.26 -10.42 9.69
C LYS A 90 6.63 -10.95 8.30
N GLU A 91 6.45 -12.25 8.03
CA GLU A 91 6.65 -12.83 6.71
C GLU A 91 5.67 -12.29 5.67
N ALA A 92 4.48 -11.86 6.09
CA ALA A 92 3.46 -11.29 5.22
C ALA A 92 3.60 -9.78 4.99
N VAL A 93 4.51 -9.09 5.70
CA VAL A 93 4.69 -7.64 5.58
C VAL A 93 5.02 -7.21 4.15
N PRO A 94 5.91 -7.89 3.39
CA PRO A 94 6.16 -7.50 1.99
C PRO A 94 4.89 -7.55 1.12
N ALA A 95 4.03 -8.55 1.29
CA ALA A 95 2.76 -8.63 0.57
C ALA A 95 1.78 -7.53 1.02
N ALA A 96 1.70 -7.26 2.31
CA ALA A 96 0.86 -6.20 2.86
C ALA A 96 1.27 -4.81 2.34
N VAL A 97 2.58 -4.54 2.27
CA VAL A 97 3.14 -3.31 1.69
C VAL A 97 2.87 -3.22 0.20
N ALA A 98 3.05 -4.32 -0.55
CA ALA A 98 2.79 -4.33 -1.99
C ALA A 98 1.31 -4.04 -2.30
N VAL A 99 0.38 -4.63 -1.55
CA VAL A 99 -1.05 -4.35 -1.67
C VAL A 99 -1.36 -2.89 -1.36
N GLU A 100 -0.82 -2.32 -0.27
CA GLU A 100 -1.07 -0.91 0.06
C GLU A 100 -0.61 0.05 -1.05
N ILE A 101 0.58 -0.19 -1.61
CA ILE A 101 1.12 0.59 -2.74
C ILE A 101 0.24 0.42 -3.98
N ALA A 102 -0.17 -0.80 -4.29
CA ALA A 102 -1.02 -1.08 -5.45
C ALA A 102 -2.40 -0.42 -5.32
N MET A 103 -3.02 -0.48 -4.14
CA MET A 103 -4.31 0.18 -3.89
C MET A 103 -4.19 1.70 -3.96
N ALA A 104 -3.12 2.30 -3.45
CA ALA A 104 -2.91 3.75 -3.60
C ALA A 104 -2.65 4.16 -5.06
N ALA A 105 -2.06 3.28 -5.87
CA ALA A 105 -1.92 3.50 -7.31
C ALA A 105 -3.26 3.36 -8.04
N ALA A 106 -4.10 2.38 -7.65
CA ALA A 106 -5.44 2.19 -8.21
C ALA A 106 -6.33 3.39 -7.94
N ASP A 107 -6.39 3.88 -6.69
CA ASP A 107 -7.16 5.09 -6.35
C ASP A 107 -6.75 6.28 -7.24
N LEU A 108 -5.44 6.48 -7.47
CA LEU A 108 -4.95 7.54 -8.36
C LEU A 108 -5.37 7.36 -9.83
N LEU A 109 -5.45 6.12 -10.30
CA LEU A 109 -5.88 5.82 -11.68
C LEU A 109 -7.39 6.05 -11.84
N ASP A 110 -8.17 5.66 -10.83
CA ASP A 110 -9.62 5.84 -10.81
C ASP A 110 -9.98 7.34 -10.78
N GLU A 111 -9.30 8.13 -9.95
CA GLU A 111 -9.46 9.60 -9.91
C GLU A 111 -9.20 10.28 -11.27
N ILE A 112 -8.28 9.73 -12.08
CA ILE A 112 -7.99 10.23 -13.43
C ILE A 112 -9.09 9.81 -14.41
N ALA A 113 -9.63 8.60 -14.26
CA ALA A 113 -10.65 8.05 -15.13
C ALA A 113 -12.04 8.69 -14.91
N ASP A 114 -12.39 8.98 -13.66
CA ASP A 114 -13.74 9.39 -13.25
C ASP A 114 -13.98 10.91 -13.27
N ASP A 115 -12.99 11.71 -13.70
CA ASP A 115 -13.00 13.19 -13.67
C ASP A 115 -13.31 13.77 -12.26
N ASP A 116 -12.96 13.03 -11.20
CA ASP A 116 -12.99 13.47 -9.80
C ASP A 116 -11.55 13.61 -9.24
N PRO A 117 -10.85 14.70 -9.58
CA PRO A 117 -9.42 14.78 -9.32
C PRO A 117 -9.14 15.03 -7.83
N SER A 118 -8.29 14.19 -7.23
CA SER A 118 -7.73 14.45 -5.90
C SER A 118 -6.80 15.66 -5.87
N LEU A 119 -6.31 16.01 -4.68
CA LEU A 119 -5.26 17.01 -4.48
C LEU A 119 -4.01 16.73 -5.34
N ILE A 120 -3.68 15.46 -5.59
CA ILE A 120 -2.51 15.09 -6.39
C ILE A 120 -2.73 15.47 -7.85
N VAL A 121 -3.87 15.07 -8.41
CA VAL A 121 -4.24 15.36 -9.80
C VAL A 121 -4.41 16.88 -10.01
N ARG A 122 -5.06 17.58 -9.07
CA ARG A 122 -5.25 19.04 -9.13
C ARG A 122 -3.93 19.81 -9.06
N HIS A 123 -2.98 19.36 -8.23
CA HIS A 123 -1.74 20.09 -8.00
C HIS A 123 -0.67 19.82 -9.07
N TYR A 124 -0.49 18.56 -9.48
CA TYR A 124 0.58 18.15 -10.40
C TYR A 124 0.11 17.90 -11.83
N GLY A 125 -1.21 17.83 -12.04
CA GLY A 125 -1.82 17.51 -13.32
C GLY A 125 -1.92 16.00 -13.59
N PRO A 126 -2.84 15.58 -14.48
CA PRO A 126 -3.16 14.17 -14.71
C PRO A 126 -1.98 13.37 -15.27
N GLY A 127 -1.13 13.98 -16.09
CA GLY A 127 0.05 13.28 -16.64
C GLY A 127 1.08 12.88 -15.58
N GLN A 128 1.30 13.73 -14.57
CA GLN A 128 2.22 13.40 -13.46
C GLN A 128 1.58 12.39 -12.50
N ALA A 129 0.28 12.51 -12.24
CA ALA A 129 -0.46 11.54 -11.42
C ALA A 129 -0.42 10.14 -12.05
N LEU A 130 -0.66 10.02 -13.36
CA LEU A 130 -0.55 8.77 -14.12
C LEU A 130 0.85 8.15 -14.03
N ASN A 131 1.90 8.96 -14.20
CA ASN A 131 3.28 8.49 -14.08
C ASN A 131 3.60 7.99 -12.66
N THR A 132 3.06 8.66 -11.65
CA THR A 132 3.23 8.27 -10.24
C THR A 132 2.52 6.96 -9.97
N ALA A 133 1.27 6.78 -10.42
CA ALA A 133 0.53 5.54 -10.27
C ALA A 133 1.26 4.36 -10.94
N ASN A 134 1.73 4.54 -12.18
CA ASN A 134 2.50 3.51 -12.89
C ASN A 134 3.79 3.13 -12.15
N LEU A 135 4.53 4.12 -11.64
CA LEU A 135 5.71 3.87 -10.82
C LEU A 135 5.34 3.09 -9.56
N MET A 136 4.26 3.45 -8.87
CA MET A 136 3.81 2.75 -7.67
C MET A 136 3.44 1.29 -7.97
N LEU A 137 2.78 0.99 -9.10
CA LEU A 137 2.54 -0.39 -9.53
C LEU A 137 3.84 -1.19 -9.73
N VAL A 138 4.88 -0.56 -10.28
CA VAL A 138 6.21 -1.18 -10.39
C VAL A 138 6.82 -1.38 -9.00
N MET A 139 6.71 -0.39 -8.11
CA MET A 139 7.25 -0.48 -6.74
C MET A 139 6.59 -1.62 -5.95
N ALA A 140 5.27 -1.79 -6.04
CA ALA A 140 4.54 -2.87 -5.39
C ALA A 140 5.12 -4.25 -5.77
N GLN A 141 5.36 -4.47 -7.07
CA GLN A 141 5.98 -5.70 -7.56
C GLN A 141 7.44 -5.85 -7.09
N GLN A 142 8.20 -4.75 -7.06
CA GLN A 142 9.60 -4.77 -6.62
C GLN A 142 9.75 -5.10 -5.13
N VAL A 143 8.78 -4.73 -4.28
CA VAL A 143 8.75 -5.14 -2.87
C VAL A 143 8.74 -6.67 -2.76
N LEU A 144 7.86 -7.32 -3.51
CA LEU A 144 7.74 -8.78 -3.53
C LEU A 144 8.96 -9.47 -4.16
N LEU A 145 9.49 -8.93 -5.27
CA LEU A 145 10.73 -9.45 -5.89
C LEU A 145 11.95 -9.34 -4.96
N LYS A 146 12.06 -8.26 -4.18
CA LYS A 146 13.12 -8.10 -3.16
C LYS A 146 12.94 -9.11 -2.03
N ALA A 147 11.71 -9.36 -1.60
CA ALA A 147 11.41 -10.38 -0.60
C ALA A 147 11.73 -11.80 -1.09
N ALA A 148 11.43 -12.10 -2.36
CA ALA A 148 11.71 -13.38 -3.00
C ALA A 148 13.21 -13.73 -3.07
N ARG A 149 14.09 -12.72 -3.00
CA ARG A 149 15.56 -12.93 -2.96
C ARG A 149 16.08 -13.35 -1.58
N ARG A 150 15.23 -13.36 -0.55
CA ARG A 150 15.57 -13.82 0.81
C ARG A 150 15.28 -15.32 0.95
N ALA A 151 15.73 -15.94 2.04
CA ALA A 151 15.38 -17.33 2.33
C ALA A 151 13.85 -17.51 2.37
N ASN A 152 13.33 -18.62 1.82
CA ASN A 152 11.90 -18.90 1.66
C ASN A 152 11.13 -17.96 0.71
N GLY A 153 11.75 -17.59 -0.41
CA GLY A 153 11.21 -16.65 -1.39
C GLY A 153 10.01 -17.12 -2.23
N GLU A 154 9.66 -18.41 -2.20
CA GLU A 154 8.55 -18.99 -2.99
C GLU A 154 7.21 -18.29 -2.67
N ARG A 155 6.89 -18.11 -1.39
CA ARG A 155 5.65 -17.40 -0.97
C ARG A 155 5.57 -15.97 -1.48
N ALA A 156 6.72 -15.29 -1.61
CA ALA A 156 6.76 -13.93 -2.15
C ALA A 156 6.53 -13.91 -3.67
N LEU A 157 6.95 -14.95 -4.38
CA LEU A 157 6.64 -15.13 -5.80
C LEU A 157 5.17 -15.50 -6.01
N ASP A 158 4.60 -16.35 -5.15
CA ASP A 158 3.16 -16.67 -5.18
C ASP A 158 2.33 -15.41 -4.92
N ALA A 159 2.71 -14.60 -3.92
CA ALA A 159 2.08 -13.31 -3.66
C ALA A 159 2.22 -12.33 -4.83
N LEU A 160 3.33 -12.38 -5.58
CA LEU A 160 3.51 -11.57 -6.78
C LEU A 160 2.56 -12.01 -7.90
N GLY A 161 2.39 -13.31 -8.09
CA GLY A 161 1.40 -13.86 -9.02
C GLY A 161 -0.01 -13.40 -8.67
N ALA A 162 -0.41 -13.55 -7.41
CA ALA A 162 -1.72 -13.11 -6.92
C ALA A 162 -1.93 -11.59 -7.06
N LEU A 163 -0.90 -10.77 -6.81
CA LEU A 163 -0.97 -9.32 -7.03
C LEU A 163 -1.19 -9.00 -8.51
N GLN A 164 -0.51 -9.69 -9.42
CA GLN A 164 -0.66 -9.47 -10.86
C GLN A 164 -2.04 -9.89 -11.37
N GLU A 165 -2.57 -11.02 -10.89
CA GLU A 165 -3.94 -11.46 -11.18
C GLU A 165 -4.96 -10.42 -10.68
N MET A 166 -4.82 -9.94 -9.44
CA MET A 166 -5.67 -8.88 -8.90
C MET A 166 -5.63 -7.59 -9.76
N LEU A 167 -4.45 -7.19 -10.26
CA LEU A 167 -4.33 -6.02 -11.13
C LEU A 167 -4.98 -6.23 -12.51
N VAL A 168 -4.96 -7.45 -13.03
CA VAL A 168 -5.69 -7.80 -14.26
C VAL A 168 -7.19 -7.69 -14.02
N ASP A 169 -7.70 -8.27 -12.93
CA ASP A 169 -9.12 -8.23 -12.59
C ASP A 169 -9.59 -6.79 -12.36
N ALA A 170 -8.80 -5.97 -11.67
CA ALA A 170 -9.10 -4.55 -11.46
C ALA A 170 -9.16 -3.78 -12.79
N ALA A 171 -8.21 -4.00 -13.70
CA ALA A 171 -8.21 -3.36 -15.01
C ALA A 171 -9.40 -3.78 -15.88
N VAL A 172 -9.82 -5.05 -15.80
CA VAL A 172 -11.06 -5.52 -16.45
C VAL A 172 -12.28 -4.86 -15.82
N GLY A 173 -12.34 -4.79 -14.49
CA GLY A 173 -13.42 -4.14 -13.75
C GLY A 173 -13.60 -2.67 -14.15
N GLN A 174 -12.51 -1.92 -14.26
CA GLN A 174 -12.55 -0.50 -14.67
C GLN A 174 -12.93 -0.31 -16.15
N HIS A 175 -12.76 -1.33 -16.99
CA HIS A 175 -13.16 -1.26 -18.40
C HIS A 175 -14.66 -1.46 -18.62
N LEU A 176 -15.32 -2.26 -17.77
CA LEU A 176 -16.72 -2.68 -17.92
C LEU A 176 -17.71 -1.64 -17.39
#